data_AF-A0A7C7CG29-F1
#
_entry.id   AF-A0A7C7CG29-F1
#
_cell.length_a   1.000
_cell.length_b   1.000
_cell.length_c   1.000
_cell.angle_alpha   90.00
_cell.angle_beta   90.00
_cell.angle_gamma   90.00
#
_symmetry.space_group_name_H-M   'P 1'
#
loop_
_entity.id
_entity.type
_entity.pdbx_description
1 polymer ?
#
loop_
_entity_poly.entity_id
_entity_poly.type
_entity_poly.pdbx_seq_one_letter_code
_entity_poly.pdbx_strand_id
1 'polypeptide(L)'
;MGDQVPIAVGAALGSGKTVLTVVGDASGEEDYVYGAMGYAVTKSLPVLIVCEDNDLSILIHVSARRSWSLANVALSLGMNAVDITDDPWLIAHHVSSLLDDLPAFINIRTCPTSVACRDGY
;
A
#
# COMPACT_ATOMS: atom_id res chain seq x y z
N MET A 1 -6.40 7.08 -10.89
CA MET A 1 -5.29 7.28 -9.92
C MET A 1 -4.88 5.90 -9.49
N GLY A 2 -3.59 5.56 -9.39
CA GLY A 2 -3.18 4.20 -9.01
C GLY A 2 -2.52 3.44 -10.14
N ASP A 3 -2.48 4.01 -11.36
CA ASP A 3 -1.79 3.46 -12.54
C ASP A 3 -0.30 3.20 -12.27
N GLN A 4 0.29 3.91 -11.30
CA GLN A 4 1.66 3.68 -10.88
C GLN A 4 1.87 2.27 -10.31
N VAL A 5 0.83 1.62 -9.77
CA VAL A 5 0.93 0.25 -9.23
C VAL A 5 1.16 -0.76 -10.36
N PRO A 6 0.30 -0.89 -11.40
CA PRO A 6 0.58 -1.79 -12.52
C PRO A 6 1.85 -1.40 -13.29
N ILE A 7 2.19 -0.10 -13.37
CA ILE A 7 3.48 0.33 -13.97
C ILE A 7 4.66 -0.20 -13.17
N ALA A 8 4.63 -0.10 -11.83
CA ALA A 8 5.69 -0.61 -10.96
C ALA A 8 5.82 -2.14 -11.03
N VAL A 9 4.68 -2.85 -11.09
CA VAL A 9 4.65 -4.31 -11.31
C VAL A 9 5.28 -4.66 -12.65
N GLY A 10 4.95 -3.93 -13.73
CA GLY A 10 5.57 -4.12 -15.04
C GLY A 10 7.07 -3.80 -15.05
N ALA A 11 7.48 -2.76 -14.33
CA ALA A 11 8.89 -2.39 -14.19
C ALA A 11 9.68 -3.45 -13.42
N ALA A 12 9.11 -4.01 -12.35
CA ALA A 12 9.72 -5.12 -11.60
C ALA A 12 9.84 -6.37 -12.47
N LEU A 13 8.80 -6.71 -13.23
CA LEU A 13 8.82 -7.82 -14.19
C LEU A 13 9.90 -7.65 -15.26
N GLY A 14 10.00 -6.47 -15.88
CA GLY A 14 10.93 -6.22 -16.98
C GLY A 14 12.38 -6.08 -16.53
N SER A 15 12.62 -5.54 -15.33
CA SER A 15 13.97 -5.27 -14.84
C SER A 15 14.54 -6.36 -13.92
N GLY A 16 13.69 -7.15 -13.27
CA GLY A 16 14.07 -8.07 -12.20
C GLY A 16 14.66 -7.38 -10.95
N LYS A 17 14.57 -6.04 -10.86
CA LYS A 17 15.07 -5.25 -9.73
C LYS A 17 13.94 -4.94 -8.77
N THR A 18 14.29 -4.70 -7.51
CA THR A 18 13.34 -4.19 -6.52
C THR A 18 12.76 -2.85 -6.97
N VAL A 19 11.44 -2.77 -7.03
CA VAL A 19 10.69 -1.55 -7.37
C VAL A 19 9.81 -1.16 -6.20
N LEU A 20 9.82 0.13 -5.87
CA LEU A 20 8.92 0.72 -4.89
C LEU A 20 7.91 1.61 -5.62
N THR A 21 6.65 1.57 -5.17
CA THR A 21 5.62 2.52 -5.59
C THR A 21 4.85 3.03 -4.39
N VAL A 22 4.36 4.27 -4.47
CA VAL A 22 3.52 4.89 -3.46
C VAL A 22 2.11 5.09 -4.01
N VAL A 23 1.10 4.87 -3.19
CA VAL A 23 -0.32 5.03 -3.52
C VAL A 23 -1.06 5.65 -2.34
N GLY A 24 -2.11 6.42 -2.59
CA GLY A 24 -3.02 6.89 -1.52
C GLY A 24 -4.12 5.87 -1.23
N ASP A 25 -4.77 5.94 -0.07
CA ASP A 25 -5.88 5.06 0.33
C ASP A 25 -6.99 4.94 -0.74
N ALA A 26 -7.40 6.07 -1.32
CA ALA A 26 -8.44 6.13 -2.34
C ALA A 26 -7.93 5.67 -3.71
N SER A 27 -6.67 5.97 -4.01
CA SER A 27 -6.02 5.51 -5.23
C SER A 27 -5.79 4.00 -5.23
N GLY A 28 -5.66 3.39 -4.05
CA GLY A 28 -5.54 1.94 -3.88
C GLY A 28 -6.85 1.20 -4.14
N GLU A 29 -7.98 1.91 -4.22
CA GLU A 29 -9.30 1.31 -4.44
C GLU A 29 -9.62 0.98 -5.89
N GLU A 30 -8.79 1.48 -6.82
CA GLU A 30 -9.00 1.31 -8.24
C GLU A 30 -8.80 -0.15 -8.66
N ASP A 31 -9.68 -0.65 -9.52
CA ASP A 31 -9.83 -2.08 -9.83
C ASP A 31 -8.54 -2.74 -10.34
N TYR A 32 -7.78 -2.01 -11.16
CA TYR A 32 -6.50 -2.47 -11.70
C TYR A 32 -5.40 -2.60 -10.63
N VAL A 33 -5.52 -1.95 -9.45
CA VAL A 33 -4.56 -2.11 -8.35
C VAL A 33 -4.59 -3.53 -7.81
N TYR A 34 -5.78 -4.12 -7.64
CA TYR A 34 -5.92 -5.50 -7.16
C TYR A 34 -5.40 -6.51 -8.18
N GLY A 35 -5.70 -6.28 -9.46
CA GLY A 35 -5.17 -7.10 -10.55
C GLY A 35 -3.65 -7.08 -10.59
N ALA A 36 -3.05 -5.91 -10.41
CA ALA A 36 -1.60 -5.73 -10.34
C ALA A 36 -0.98 -6.44 -9.12
N MET A 37 -1.59 -6.30 -7.94
CA MET A 37 -1.15 -7.00 -6.73
C MET A 37 -1.19 -8.52 -6.89
N GLY A 38 -2.32 -9.06 -7.36
CA GLY A 38 -2.46 -10.51 -7.59
C GLY A 38 -1.47 -11.03 -8.64
N TYR A 39 -1.20 -10.25 -9.69
CA TYR A 39 -0.18 -10.60 -10.67
C TYR A 39 1.23 -10.60 -10.08
N ALA A 40 1.56 -9.61 -9.24
CA ALA A 40 2.84 -9.54 -8.55
C ALA A 40 3.06 -10.78 -7.66
N VAL A 41 2.04 -11.20 -6.90
CA VAL A 41 2.09 -12.43 -6.09
C VAL A 41 2.29 -13.66 -6.97
N THR A 42 1.48 -13.80 -8.03
CA THR A 42 1.55 -14.94 -8.97
C THR A 42 2.93 -15.10 -9.62
N LYS A 43 3.65 -13.99 -9.80
CA LYS A 43 4.97 -13.95 -10.43
C LYS A 43 6.12 -13.78 -9.43
N SER A 44 5.84 -13.75 -8.13
CA SER A 44 6.83 -13.51 -7.06
C SER A 44 7.72 -12.30 -7.38
N LEU A 45 7.12 -11.18 -7.78
CA LEU A 45 7.86 -10.01 -8.25
C LEU A 45 8.44 -9.19 -7.09
N PRO A 46 9.63 -8.60 -7.26
CA PRO A 46 10.27 -7.79 -6.23
C PRO A 46 9.65 -6.38 -6.18
N VAL A 47 8.39 -6.26 -5.78
CA VAL A 47 7.68 -4.98 -5.67
C VAL A 47 7.22 -4.71 -4.24
N LEU A 48 7.51 -3.51 -3.75
CA LEU A 48 6.99 -2.97 -2.50
C LEU A 48 5.98 -1.87 -2.81
N ILE A 49 4.74 -2.06 -2.37
CA ILE A 49 3.66 -1.08 -2.51
C ILE A 49 3.47 -0.40 -1.15
N VAL A 50 3.71 0.91 -1.12
CA VAL A 50 3.50 1.75 0.07
C VAL A 50 2.19 2.50 -0.10
N CYS A 51 1.24 2.32 0.82
CA CYS A 51 0.01 3.09 0.87
C CYS A 51 0.12 4.17 1.94
N GLU A 52 0.01 5.44 1.53
CA GLU A 52 -0.21 6.56 2.45
C GLU A 52 -1.72 6.69 2.68
N ASP A 53 -2.15 6.38 3.90
CA ASP A 53 -3.56 6.35 4.25
C ASP A 53 -3.85 7.41 5.30
N ASN A 54 -4.45 8.51 4.86
CA ASN A 54 -4.86 9.63 5.69
C ASN A 54 -6.37 9.66 5.97
N ASP A 55 -7.06 8.53 5.73
CA ASP A 55 -8.49 8.33 5.84
C ASP A 55 -9.37 9.24 4.93
N LEU A 56 -8.80 10.08 4.05
CA LEU A 56 -9.54 11.06 3.24
C LEU A 56 -9.25 10.96 1.74
N SER A 57 -10.33 10.83 0.94
CA SER A 57 -10.31 11.14 -0.48
C SER A 57 -10.92 12.51 -0.73
N ILE A 58 -10.07 13.53 -0.93
CA ILE A 58 -10.46 14.94 -1.07
C ILE A 58 -11.14 15.47 0.22
N LEU A 59 -12.41 15.14 0.44
CA LEU A 59 -13.20 15.48 1.63
C LEU A 59 -14.02 14.29 2.15
N ILE A 60 -13.95 13.13 1.49
CA ILE A 60 -14.76 11.96 1.82
C ILE A 60 -13.93 11.01 2.67
N HIS A 61 -14.41 10.78 3.89
CA HIS A 61 -13.79 9.82 4.80
C HIS A 61 -13.91 8.39 4.29
N VAL A 62 -12.85 7.60 4.48
CA VAL A 62 -12.73 6.21 4.03
C VAL A 62 -13.91 5.33 4.46
N SER A 63 -14.45 5.56 5.67
CA SER A 63 -15.60 4.81 6.20
C SER A 63 -16.91 5.03 5.43
N ALA A 64 -17.02 6.11 4.64
CA ALA A 64 -18.19 6.37 3.80
C ALA A 64 -18.11 5.67 2.43
N ARG A 65 -16.94 5.15 2.07
CA ARG A 65 -16.62 4.64 0.73
C ARG A 65 -16.11 3.19 0.71
N ARG A 66 -15.60 2.66 1.83
CA ARG A 66 -15.27 1.23 1.99
C ARG A 66 -15.53 0.70 3.41
N SER A 67 -15.76 -0.61 3.50
CA SER A 67 -15.94 -1.37 4.75
C SER A 67 -14.81 -2.38 5.01
N TRP A 68 -13.72 -2.27 4.26
CA TRP A 68 -12.57 -3.17 4.25
C TRP A 68 -11.27 -2.35 4.29
N SER A 69 -10.11 -3.00 4.51
CA SER A 69 -8.79 -2.35 4.50
C SER A 69 -7.90 -2.89 3.38
N LEU A 70 -7.06 -2.03 2.80
CA LEU A 70 -6.14 -2.42 1.73
C LEU A 70 -5.14 -3.49 2.18
N ALA A 71 -4.63 -3.40 3.42
CA ALA A 71 -3.76 -4.42 3.98
C ALA A 71 -4.42 -5.81 4.03
N ASN A 72 -5.70 -5.88 4.44
CA ASN A 72 -6.44 -7.16 4.44
C ASN A 72 -6.67 -7.70 3.03
N VAL A 73 -6.89 -6.82 2.04
CA VAL A 73 -6.99 -7.23 0.63
C VAL A 73 -5.66 -7.79 0.14
N ALA A 74 -4.54 -7.12 0.41
CA ALA A 74 -3.20 -7.60 0.06
C ALA A 74 -2.91 -8.98 0.69
N LEU A 75 -3.20 -9.16 1.99
CA LEU A 75 -3.09 -10.46 2.67
C LEU A 75 -3.96 -11.53 1.99
N SER A 76 -5.20 -11.20 1.63
CA SER A 76 -6.11 -12.15 0.97
C SER A 76 -5.65 -12.60 -0.42
N LEU A 77 -4.85 -11.77 -1.09
CA LEU A 77 -4.21 -12.10 -2.37
C LEU A 77 -2.92 -12.93 -2.19
N GLY A 78 -2.47 -13.16 -0.95
CA GLY A 78 -1.23 -13.86 -0.64
C GLY A 78 0.02 -12.97 -0.65
N MET A 79 -0.14 -11.65 -0.57
CA MET A 79 0.96 -10.69 -0.45
C MET A 79 1.29 -10.46 1.03
N ASN A 80 2.58 -10.36 1.38
CA ASN A 80 2.97 -9.97 2.73
C ASN A 80 2.51 -8.52 2.98
N ALA A 81 1.79 -8.27 4.08
CA ALA A 81 1.28 -6.93 4.34
C ALA A 81 1.19 -6.56 5.82
N VAL A 82 1.39 -5.26 6.09
CA VAL A 82 1.26 -4.67 7.43
C VAL A 82 0.48 -3.35 7.37
N ASP A 83 -0.15 -2.98 8.48
CA ASP A 83 -0.85 -1.71 8.69
C ASP A 83 -0.30 -1.07 9.96
N ILE A 84 0.36 0.09 9.83
CA ILE A 84 1.16 0.71 10.88
C ILE A 84 0.93 2.22 10.95
N THR A 85 1.37 2.83 12.04
CA THR A 85 1.43 4.30 12.17
C THR A 85 2.60 4.90 11.40
N ASP A 86 2.63 6.21 11.26
CA ASP A 86 3.68 6.98 10.60
C ASP A 86 4.96 7.19 11.43
N ASP A 87 5.17 6.40 12.50
CA ASP A 87 6.40 6.44 13.27
C ASP A 87 7.61 6.04 12.40
N PRO A 88 8.63 6.91 12.25
CA PRO A 88 9.75 6.65 11.34
C PRO A 88 10.54 5.38 11.67
N TRP A 89 10.64 5.01 12.95
CA TRP A 89 11.37 3.82 13.38
C TRP A 89 10.59 2.54 13.09
N LEU A 90 9.28 2.57 13.29
CA LEU A 90 8.36 1.49 12.95
C LEU A 90 8.34 1.25 11.44
N ILE A 91 8.26 2.32 10.65
CA ILE A 91 8.38 2.23 9.18
C ILE A 91 9.70 1.58 8.80
N ALA A 92 10.84 2.06 9.34
CA ALA A 92 12.15 1.51 9.03
C ALA A 92 12.27 0.02 9.40
N HIS A 93 11.74 -0.37 10.56
CA HIS A 93 11.71 -1.76 11.02
C HIS A 93 10.94 -2.66 10.06
N HIS A 94 9.70 -2.29 9.71
CA HIS A 94 8.87 -3.09 8.83
C HIS A 94 9.41 -3.12 7.40
N VAL A 95 9.87 -1.99 6.85
CA VAL A 95 10.45 -1.96 5.50
C VAL A 95 11.67 -2.88 5.41
N SER A 96 12.55 -2.90 6.42
CA SER A 96 13.69 -3.82 6.43
C SER A 96 13.24 -5.28 6.36
N SER A 97 12.18 -5.66 7.08
CA SER A 97 11.64 -7.03 7.06
C SER A 97 10.92 -7.37 5.76
N LEU A 98 10.19 -6.41 5.16
CA LEU A 98 9.41 -6.65 3.95
C LEU A 98 10.29 -6.77 2.70
N LEU A 99 11.45 -6.10 2.69
CA LEU A 99 12.39 -6.21 1.58
C LEU A 99 12.98 -7.62 1.41
N ASP A 100 12.98 -8.44 2.47
CA ASP A 100 13.41 -9.84 2.43
C ASP A 100 12.32 -10.79 1.87
N ASP A 101 11.06 -10.35 1.80
CA ASP A 101 9.89 -11.16 1.43
C ASP A 101 8.94 -10.37 0.51
N LEU A 102 9.39 -10.14 -0.72
CA LEU A 102 8.62 -9.46 -1.77
C LEU A 102 7.84 -10.46 -2.65
N PRO A 103 6.66 -10.09 -3.17
CA PRO A 103 6.03 -8.78 -3.11
C PRO A 103 5.38 -8.47 -1.75
N ALA A 104 5.39 -7.18 -1.39
CA ALA A 104 4.89 -6.71 -0.10
C ALA A 104 4.05 -5.44 -0.22
N PHE A 105 3.16 -5.24 0.77
CA PHE A 105 2.32 -4.08 0.93
C PHE A 105 2.48 -3.48 2.34
N ILE A 106 2.60 -2.17 2.45
CA ILE A 106 2.65 -1.47 3.74
C ILE A 106 1.67 -0.31 3.74
N ASN A 107 0.67 -0.39 4.62
CA ASN A 107 -0.23 0.72 4.90
C ASN A 107 0.37 1.58 6.01
N ILE A 108 0.57 2.86 5.73
CA ILE A 108 1.07 3.84 6.69
C ILE A 108 -0.07 4.80 6.97
N ARG A 109 -0.60 4.72 8.20
CA ARG A 109 -1.62 5.63 8.70
C ARG A 109 -0.97 6.98 9.00
N THR A 110 -1.37 7.98 8.22
CA THR A 110 -0.91 9.36 8.37
C THR A 110 -2.08 10.27 8.70
N CYS A 111 -1.78 11.53 8.94
CA CYS A 111 -2.76 12.54 9.24
C CYS A 111 -2.62 13.71 8.26
N PRO A 112 -3.71 14.18 7.62
CA PRO A 112 -3.65 15.35 6.77
C PRO A 112 -3.34 16.59 7.62
N THR A 113 -2.38 17.40 7.20
CA THR A 113 -2.00 18.65 7.91
C THR A 113 -3.14 19.65 8.10
N SER A 114 -4.22 19.53 7.33
CA SER A 114 -5.41 20.40 7.40
C SER A 114 -6.44 19.96 8.43
N VAL A 115 -6.26 18.81 9.08
CA VAL A 115 -7.21 18.24 10.05
C VAL A 115 -6.44 17.87 11.31
N ALA A 116 -7.00 18.16 12.49
CA ALA A 116 -6.42 17.69 13.74
C ALA A 116 -6.39 16.16 13.72
N CYS A 117 -5.21 15.57 13.89
CA CYS A 117 -5.06 14.13 14.03
C CYS A 117 -5.92 13.69 15.21
N ARG A 118 -6.74 12.65 15.02
CA ARG A 118 -7.52 12.12 16.15
C ARG A 118 -6.54 11.60 17.19
N ASP A 119 -6.64 12.11 18.42
CA ASP A 119 -6.00 11.52 19.57
C ASP A 119 -6.48 10.07 19.71
N GLY A 120 -5.63 9.10 19.37
CA GLY A 120 -5.94 7.67 19.52
C GLY A 120 -5.62 6.82 18.30
N TYR A 121 -4.33 6.66 18.02
CA TYR A 121 -3.79 5.37 17.61
C TYR A 121 -2.92 4.86 18.76
#